data_AF-A0A838FNC3-F1
#
_entry.id   AF-A0A838FNC3-F1
#
_cell.length_a   1.000
_cell.length_b   1.000
_cell.length_c   1.000
_cell.angle_alpha   90.00
_cell.angle_beta   90.00
_cell.angle_gamma   90.00
#
_symmetry.space_group_name_H-M   'P 1'
#
loop_
_entity.id
_entity.type
_entity.pdbx_description
1 polymer ?
#
loop_
_entity_poly.entity_id
_entity_poly.type
_entity_poly.pdbx_seq_one_letter_code
_entity_poly.pdbx_strand_id
1 'polypeptide(L)'
;MFFCRVSQPVATKKRSRSAVAGRVFILALQLARIHLPLPACWHVSRVTDAGAVHYIVEVATKKPKRIRRSRARGWKMPENAIYVGRPTVWGNPYAVGAQLLNGETLTADKAVALYEQHLRENFDERDIRHCLRGKDLACWCALDEPCHADVLLRIANSRA
;
A
#
# COMPACT_ATOMS: atom_id res chain seq x y z
N MET A 1 -4.07 22.08 15.74
CA MET A 1 -3.03 22.74 14.94
C MET A 1 -1.86 21.77 14.80
N PHE A 2 -1.75 21.06 13.67
CA PHE A 2 -0.59 20.24 13.39
C PHE A 2 -0.03 20.66 12.03
N PHE A 3 1.08 21.37 12.09
CA PHE A 3 1.87 21.80 10.95
C PHE A 3 2.67 20.62 10.41
N CYS A 4 2.49 20.26 9.14
CA CYS A 4 3.47 19.50 8.39
C CYS A 4 4.50 20.49 7.85
N ARG A 5 5.68 20.57 8.48
CA ARG A 5 6.74 21.49 8.07
C ARG A 5 7.65 20.80 7.05
N VAL A 6 7.63 21.34 5.84
CA VAL A 6 8.54 21.05 4.72
C VAL A 6 9.95 21.52 5.08
N SER A 7 10.95 20.68 4.81
CA SER A 7 12.35 21.11 4.70
C SER A 7 12.99 20.45 3.48
N GLN A 8 13.42 21.27 2.52
CA GLN A 8 14.35 20.92 1.44
C GLN A 8 15.81 21.02 1.95
N PRO A 9 16.79 20.49 1.20
CA PRO A 9 17.61 21.44 0.40
C PRO A 9 17.98 20.97 -1.03
N VAL A 10 18.65 21.90 -1.71
CA VAL A 10 18.84 22.15 -3.15
C VAL A 10 20.13 21.53 -3.75
N ALA A 11 20.05 21.10 -5.02
CA ALA A 11 21.01 20.98 -6.15
C ALA A 11 22.47 20.49 -5.93
N THR A 12 23.07 19.68 -6.83
CA THR A 12 23.67 20.16 -8.12
C THR A 12 24.08 19.04 -9.12
N LYS A 13 23.90 19.39 -10.41
CA LYS A 13 24.44 18.95 -11.74
C LYS A 13 25.31 17.68 -11.98
N LYS A 14 24.85 16.96 -13.04
CA LYS A 14 25.53 16.42 -14.27
C LYS A 14 26.79 15.54 -14.17
N ARG A 15 26.69 14.30 -14.68
CA ARG A 15 27.43 13.83 -15.89
C ARG A 15 26.91 12.49 -16.43
N SER A 16 27.09 12.31 -17.73
CA SER A 16 26.69 11.19 -18.57
C SER A 16 27.68 10.02 -18.53
N ARG A 17 27.19 8.79 -18.77
CA ARG A 17 27.56 7.87 -19.87
C ARG A 17 27.27 6.40 -19.51
N SER A 18 26.59 5.75 -20.46
CA SER A 18 26.70 4.37 -20.92
C SER A 18 26.60 3.17 -19.96
N ALA A 19 25.73 2.25 -20.39
CA ALA A 19 25.60 0.88 -19.92
C ALA A 19 26.91 0.08 -19.98
N VAL A 20 27.20 -0.68 -18.93
CA VAL A 20 27.86 -1.99 -18.99
C VAL A 20 27.32 -2.83 -17.82
N ALA A 21 26.83 -4.03 -18.13
CA ALA A 21 26.45 -5.05 -17.16
C ALA A 21 27.68 -5.46 -16.33
N GLY A 22 27.58 -5.38 -15.00
CA GLY A 22 28.65 -5.77 -14.08
C GLY A 22 28.07 -6.41 -12.84
N ARG A 23 28.29 -7.73 -12.70
CA ARG A 23 28.05 -8.51 -11.47
C ARG A 23 28.81 -7.85 -10.32
N VAL A 24 28.10 -7.33 -9.32
CA VAL A 24 28.74 -6.82 -8.10
C VAL A 24 28.98 -8.00 -7.16
N PHE A 25 30.20 -8.53 -7.20
CA PHE A 25 30.76 -9.33 -6.10
C PHE A 25 31.01 -8.38 -4.92
N ILE A 26 30.17 -8.43 -3.88
CA ILE A 26 30.53 -7.86 -2.58
C ILE A 26 31.34 -8.92 -1.83
N LEU A 27 32.63 -8.64 -1.71
CA LEU A 27 33.60 -9.40 -0.92
C LEU A 27 33.22 -9.28 0.56
N ALA A 28 32.57 -10.32 1.11
CA ALA A 28 32.36 -10.46 2.54
C ALA A 28 33.55 -11.20 3.14
N LEU A 29 34.45 -10.49 3.83
CA LEU A 29 35.49 -11.08 4.66
C LEU A 29 35.44 -10.45 6.05
N GLN A 30 35.37 -11.35 7.04
CA GLN A 30 35.61 -11.18 8.47
C GLN A 30 34.80 -10.09 9.21
N LEU A 31 33.82 -10.53 10.01
CA LEU A 31 33.85 -10.40 11.47
C LEU A 31 32.73 -11.26 12.08
N ALA A 32 32.99 -12.56 12.17
CA ALA A 32 32.22 -13.46 13.03
C ALA A 32 32.63 -13.19 14.48
N ARG A 33 31.88 -12.34 15.21
CA ARG A 33 31.95 -12.24 16.70
C ARG A 33 30.90 -11.33 17.34
N ILE A 34 29.63 -11.41 16.92
CA ILE A 34 28.54 -10.82 17.70
C ILE A 34 27.38 -11.82 17.75
N HIS A 35 27.31 -12.60 18.82
CA HIS A 35 26.09 -13.33 19.21
C HIS A 35 25.07 -12.31 19.73
N LEU A 36 24.25 -11.76 18.85
CA LEU A 36 22.98 -11.16 19.25
C LEU A 36 21.88 -12.22 19.16
N PRO A 37 21.07 -12.45 20.21
CA PRO A 37 20.01 -13.44 20.17
C PRO A 37 18.91 -12.98 19.19
N LEU A 38 18.73 -13.73 18.11
CA LEU A 38 17.62 -13.54 17.17
C LEU A 38 16.31 -14.02 17.82
N PRO A 39 15.18 -13.31 17.63
CA PRO A 39 13.89 -13.68 18.22
C PRO A 39 13.35 -15.02 17.67
N ALA A 40 12.75 -15.82 18.54
CA ALA A 40 12.46 -17.25 18.41
C ALA A 40 11.40 -17.69 17.37
N CYS A 41 11.11 -16.90 16.34
CA CYS A 41 9.98 -17.14 15.42
C CYS A 41 10.39 -17.31 13.94
N TRP A 42 11.67 -17.55 13.65
CA TRP A 42 12.15 -17.69 12.27
C TRP A 42 12.55 -19.13 12.01
N HIS A 43 11.77 -19.84 11.19
CA HIS A 43 12.19 -21.11 10.63
C HIS A 43 13.31 -20.81 9.62
N VAL A 44 14.56 -21.03 10.03
CA VAL A 44 15.74 -20.86 9.19
C VAL A 44 16.13 -22.22 8.65
N SER A 45 15.83 -22.48 7.38
CA SER A 45 16.38 -23.65 6.68
C SER A 45 17.78 -23.31 6.18
N ARG A 46 18.80 -24.00 6.70
CA ARG A 46 20.18 -23.90 6.23
C ARG A 46 20.31 -24.67 4.91
N VAL A 47 20.55 -23.96 3.82
CA VAL A 47 20.94 -24.58 2.53
C VAL A 47 22.42 -24.31 2.31
N THR A 48 23.20 -25.37 2.11
CA THR A 48 24.62 -25.29 1.75
C THR A 48 24.78 -25.65 0.29
N ASP A 49 25.15 -24.69 -0.55
CA ASP A 49 25.70 -24.96 -1.87
C ASP A 49 27.06 -24.28 -2.00
N ALA A 50 28.06 -25.00 -2.49
CA ALA A 50 29.42 -24.53 -2.77
C ALA A 50 30.09 -23.63 -1.70
N GLY A 51 29.82 -23.87 -0.41
CA GLY A 51 30.46 -23.13 0.69
C GLY A 51 29.91 -21.72 0.96
N ALA A 52 28.82 -21.32 0.29
CA ALA A 52 28.12 -20.07 0.57
C ALA A 52 26.87 -20.33 1.44
N VAL A 53 26.73 -19.57 2.53
CA VAL A 53 25.53 -19.60 3.38
C VAL A 53 24.57 -18.53 2.87
N HIS A 54 23.46 -18.94 2.28
CA HIS A 54 22.37 -18.05 1.89
C HIS A 54 21.19 -18.18 2.86
N TYR A 55 20.69 -17.06 3.35
CA TYR A 55 19.43 -16.99 4.09
C TYR A 55 18.31 -16.63 3.12
N ILE A 56 17.45 -17.59 2.76
CA ILE A 56 16.26 -17.32 1.97
C ILE A 56 15.14 -16.94 2.95
N VAL A 57 14.73 -15.67 2.93
CA VAL A 57 13.52 -15.24 3.63
C VAL A 57 12.37 -15.33 2.63
N GLU A 58 11.57 -16.39 2.71
CA GLU A 58 10.32 -16.48 1.97
C GLU A 58 9.29 -15.50 2.56
N VAL A 59 9.31 -14.25 2.09
CA VAL A 59 8.21 -13.32 2.36
C VAL A 59 7.12 -13.60 1.33
N ALA A 60 6.14 -14.42 1.70
CA ALA A 60 4.90 -14.55 0.93
C ALA A 60 4.19 -13.18 0.89
N THR A 61 4.46 -12.37 -0.13
CA THR A 61 3.82 -11.07 -0.31
C THR A 61 2.41 -11.26 -0.85
N LYS A 62 1.46 -11.52 0.05
CA LYS A 62 0.05 -11.63 -0.29
C LYS A 62 -0.41 -10.35 -0.99
N LYS A 63 -1.03 -10.49 -2.17
CA LYS A 63 -1.54 -9.34 -2.94
C LYS A 63 -2.59 -8.59 -2.12
N PRO A 64 -2.48 -7.25 -1.97
CA PRO A 64 -3.47 -6.45 -1.28
C PRO A 64 -4.86 -6.63 -1.88
N LYS A 65 -5.89 -6.68 -1.04
CA LYS A 65 -7.28 -6.93 -1.45
C LYS A 65 -8.29 -6.02 -0.75
N ARG A 66 -9.46 -5.89 -1.39
CA ARG A 66 -10.64 -5.28 -0.79
C ARG A 66 -11.25 -6.24 0.23
N ILE A 67 -11.67 -5.70 1.35
CA ILE A 67 -12.38 -6.42 2.41
C ILE A 67 -13.71 -5.71 2.68
N ARG A 68 -14.81 -6.46 2.72
CA ARG A 68 -16.05 -5.94 3.27
C ARG A 68 -15.98 -5.96 4.78
N ARG A 69 -16.12 -4.78 5.38
CA ARG A 69 -16.26 -4.61 6.82
C ARG A 69 -17.58 -5.22 7.28
N SER A 70 -17.55 -5.90 8.42
CA SER A 70 -18.74 -6.52 9.02
C SER A 70 -18.96 -6.06 10.45
N ARG A 71 -20.23 -6.06 10.88
CA ARG A 71 -20.62 -5.90 12.29
C ARG A 71 -21.03 -7.23 12.92
N ALA A 72 -20.90 -8.35 12.21
CA ALA A 72 -21.20 -9.66 12.73
C ALA A 72 -20.40 -9.91 14.02
N ARG A 73 -21.06 -10.51 15.01
CA ARG A 73 -20.43 -10.81 16.31
C ARG A 73 -19.16 -11.63 16.10
N GLY A 74 -18.06 -11.19 16.73
CA GLY A 74 -16.76 -11.86 16.63
C GLY A 74 -15.93 -11.51 15.39
N TRP A 75 -16.48 -10.76 14.43
CA TRP A 75 -15.69 -10.28 13.29
C TRP A 75 -14.64 -9.27 13.77
N LYS A 76 -13.39 -9.48 13.33
CA LYS A 76 -12.28 -8.56 13.56
C LYS A 76 -11.68 -8.17 12.22
N MET A 77 -11.31 -6.90 12.08
CA MET A 77 -10.59 -6.42 10.91
C MET A 77 -9.19 -7.06 10.91
N PRO A 78 -8.70 -7.60 9.78
CA PRO A 78 -7.34 -8.11 9.70
C PRO A 78 -6.31 -7.03 10.03
N GLU A 79 -5.20 -7.43 10.64
CA GLU A 79 -4.17 -6.50 11.15
C GLU A 79 -3.52 -5.66 10.03
N ASN A 80 -3.40 -6.22 8.83
CA ASN A 80 -2.84 -5.53 7.66
C ASN A 80 -3.87 -4.65 6.92
N ALA A 81 -5.12 -4.58 7.38
CA ALA A 81 -6.20 -3.88 6.70
C ALA A 81 -6.43 -2.47 7.28
N ILE A 82 -6.62 -1.49 6.39
CA ILE A 82 -6.97 -0.11 6.72
C ILE A 82 -8.44 0.13 6.39
N TYR A 83 -9.20 0.66 7.34
CA TYR A 83 -10.56 1.13 7.08
C TYR A 83 -10.51 2.45 6.28
N VAL A 84 -11.17 2.46 5.12
CA VAL A 84 -11.22 3.62 4.20
C VAL A 84 -12.62 4.19 4.04
N GLY A 85 -13.58 3.76 4.84
CA GLY A 85 -14.93 4.34 4.82
C GLY A 85 -14.99 5.72 5.52
N ARG A 86 -16.16 6.36 5.49
CA ARG A 86 -16.39 7.59 6.27
C ARG A 86 -16.30 7.31 7.79
N PRO A 87 -15.76 8.23 8.62
CA PRO A 87 -15.35 9.61 8.34
C PRO A 87 -13.84 9.78 8.04
N THR A 88 -13.17 8.78 7.44
CA THR A 88 -11.74 8.90 7.13
C THR A 88 -11.47 9.84 5.95
N VAL A 89 -10.22 10.32 5.82
CA VAL A 89 -9.76 11.09 4.65
C VAL A 89 -9.87 10.32 3.33
N TRP A 90 -9.91 8.99 3.41
CA TRP A 90 -10.08 8.09 2.27
C TRP A 90 -11.55 7.76 1.99
N GLY A 91 -12.49 8.30 2.76
CA GLY A 91 -13.91 8.06 2.58
C GLY A 91 -14.44 8.71 1.31
N ASN A 92 -15.28 8.00 0.56
CA ASN A 92 -16.01 8.59 -0.55
C ASN A 92 -17.01 9.65 -0.03
N PRO A 93 -16.90 10.94 -0.42
CA PRO A 93 -17.87 11.96 -0.03
C PRO A 93 -19.23 11.80 -0.73
N TYR A 94 -19.28 11.11 -1.87
CA TYR A 94 -20.49 10.84 -2.63
C TYR A 94 -21.19 9.59 -2.10
N ALA A 95 -22.37 9.77 -1.49
CA ALA A 95 -23.13 8.68 -0.90
C ALA A 95 -24.05 8.01 -1.94
N VAL A 96 -23.88 6.70 -2.13
CA VAL A 96 -24.81 5.88 -2.93
C VAL A 96 -26.23 6.03 -2.37
N GLY A 97 -27.20 6.26 -3.26
CA GLY A 97 -28.59 6.53 -2.89
C GLY A 97 -28.91 8.01 -2.61
N ALA A 98 -27.93 8.92 -2.67
CA ALA A 98 -28.19 10.35 -2.55
C ALA A 98 -29.02 10.86 -3.75
N GLN A 99 -29.96 11.77 -3.49
CA GLN A 99 -30.71 12.43 -4.55
C GLN A 99 -29.92 13.59 -5.12
N LEU A 100 -29.80 13.63 -6.45
CA LEU A 100 -29.14 14.69 -7.19
C LEU A 100 -30.13 15.81 -7.53
N LEU A 101 -29.61 16.99 -7.87
CA LEU A 101 -30.42 18.17 -8.21
C LEU A 101 -31.33 17.96 -9.43
N ASN A 102 -30.96 17.05 -10.33
CA ASN A 102 -31.75 16.66 -11.49
C ASN A 102 -32.82 15.60 -11.17
N GLY A 103 -33.02 15.24 -9.89
CA GLY A 103 -33.99 14.24 -9.45
C GLY A 103 -33.53 12.79 -9.63
N GLU A 104 -32.33 12.54 -10.15
CA GLU A 104 -31.77 11.19 -10.24
C GLU A 104 -31.19 10.72 -8.92
N THR A 105 -31.26 9.42 -8.66
CA THR A 105 -30.56 8.79 -7.54
C THR A 105 -29.13 8.42 -7.94
N LEU A 106 -28.17 8.76 -7.08
CA LEU A 106 -26.75 8.46 -7.30
C LEU A 106 -26.47 6.95 -7.16
N THR A 107 -26.09 6.32 -8.25
CA THR A 107 -25.71 4.89 -8.29
C THR A 107 -24.31 4.66 -7.74
N ALA A 108 -23.97 3.39 -7.45
CA ALA A 108 -22.63 3.01 -7.01
C ALA A 108 -21.56 3.38 -8.04
N ASP A 109 -21.78 3.10 -9.32
CA ASP A 109 -20.85 3.47 -10.40
C ASP A 109 -20.62 4.97 -10.49
N LYS A 110 -21.70 5.77 -10.47
CA LYS A 110 -21.58 7.24 -10.50
C LYS A 110 -20.83 7.75 -9.26
N ALA A 111 -21.10 7.20 -8.08
CA ALA A 111 -20.39 7.57 -6.86
C ALA A 111 -18.89 7.23 -6.92
N VAL A 112 -18.51 6.10 -7.53
CA VAL A 112 -17.11 5.71 -7.72
C VAL A 112 -16.42 6.59 -8.78
N ALA A 113 -17.10 6.90 -9.89
CA ALA A 113 -16.57 7.78 -10.92
C ALA A 113 -16.30 9.20 -10.38
N LEU A 114 -17.26 9.76 -9.64
CA LEU A 114 -17.08 11.04 -8.95
C LEU A 114 -15.95 10.99 -7.92
N TYR A 115 -15.82 9.87 -7.21
CA TYR A 115 -14.72 9.69 -6.27
C TYR A 115 -13.35 9.66 -6.93
N GLU A 116 -13.22 8.97 -8.07
CA GLU A 116 -11.97 8.96 -8.83
C GLU A 116 -11.61 10.36 -9.34
N GLN A 117 -12.60 11.15 -9.77
CA GLN A 117 -12.39 12.56 -10.08
C GLN A 117 -11.95 13.36 -8.84
N HIS A 118 -12.63 13.19 -7.71
CA HIS A 118 -12.27 13.84 -6.45
C HIS A 118 -10.83 13.53 -6.02
N LEU A 119 -10.38 12.27 -6.15
CA LEU A 119 -9.00 11.91 -5.86
C LEU A 119 -8.01 12.67 -6.76
N ARG A 120 -8.27 12.74 -8.07
CA ARG A 120 -7.41 13.47 -9.02
C ARG A 120 -7.31 14.97 -8.71
N GLU A 121 -8.38 15.56 -8.20
CA GLU A 121 -8.46 17.00 -7.91
C GLU A 121 -7.91 17.37 -6.53
N ASN A 122 -7.97 16.46 -5.55
CA ASN A 122 -7.73 16.79 -4.14
C ASN A 122 -6.55 16.04 -3.51
N PHE A 123 -5.96 15.04 -4.19
CA PHE A 123 -4.89 14.20 -3.63
C PHE A 123 -3.74 14.01 -4.62
N ASP A 124 -2.52 13.96 -4.10
CA ASP A 124 -1.36 13.45 -4.85
C ASP A 124 -1.36 11.91 -4.79
N GLU A 125 -1.28 11.25 -5.94
CA GLU A 125 -1.17 9.79 -6.00
C GLU A 125 0.08 9.27 -5.28
N ARG A 126 1.15 10.07 -5.16
CA ARG A 126 2.33 9.71 -4.36
C ARG A 126 1.97 9.52 -2.89
N ASP A 127 1.13 10.38 -2.34
CA ASP A 127 0.68 10.28 -0.94
C ASP A 127 -0.23 9.07 -0.75
N ILE A 128 -1.15 8.81 -1.70
CA ILE A 128 -1.99 7.61 -1.71
C ILE A 128 -1.11 6.35 -1.68
N ARG A 129 -0.09 6.27 -2.55
CA ARG A 129 0.87 5.16 -2.56
C ARG A 129 1.64 5.07 -1.25
N HIS A 130 2.12 6.19 -0.71
CA HIS A 130 2.88 6.19 0.54
C HIS A 130 2.06 5.64 1.72
N CYS A 131 0.79 6.04 1.82
CA CYS A 131 -0.08 5.66 2.93
C CYS A 131 -0.67 4.24 2.81
N LEU A 132 -1.00 3.78 1.60
CA LEU A 132 -1.85 2.61 1.39
C LEU A 132 -1.15 1.42 0.69
N ARG A 133 0.07 1.59 0.18
CA ARG A 133 0.76 0.51 -0.55
C ARG A 133 0.96 -0.72 0.33
N GLY A 134 0.62 -1.89 -0.23
CA GLY A 134 0.74 -3.16 0.48
C GLY A 134 -0.31 -3.41 1.56
N LYS A 135 -1.32 -2.54 1.72
CA LYS A 135 -2.38 -2.67 2.73
C LYS A 135 -3.67 -3.19 2.11
N ASP A 136 -4.35 -4.09 2.83
CA ASP A 136 -5.72 -4.44 2.49
C ASP A 136 -6.63 -3.24 2.82
N LEU A 137 -7.68 -3.00 2.03
CA LEU A 137 -8.58 -1.87 2.26
C LEU A 137 -9.98 -2.37 2.63
N ALA A 138 -10.49 -1.90 3.77
CA ALA A 138 -11.80 -2.28 4.29
C ALA A 138 -12.85 -1.17 4.06
N CYS A 139 -13.98 -1.54 3.47
CA CYS A 139 -15.15 -0.66 3.26
C CYS A 139 -16.45 -1.41 3.58
N TRP A 140 -17.57 -0.71 3.75
CA TRP A 140 -18.88 -1.31 4.01
C TRP A 140 -19.57 -1.88 2.76
N CYS A 141 -19.17 -1.46 1.56
CA CYS A 141 -19.77 -1.89 0.30
C CYS A 141 -19.74 -3.42 0.14
N ALA A 142 -20.71 -3.96 -0.58
CA ALA A 142 -20.73 -5.36 -0.95
C ALA A 142 -19.54 -5.70 -1.88
N LEU A 143 -19.11 -6.97 -1.89
CA LEU A 143 -17.90 -7.39 -2.63
C LEU A 143 -18.14 -7.65 -4.13
N ASP A 144 -19.38 -7.60 -4.55
CA ASP A 144 -19.89 -7.72 -5.91
C ASP A 144 -20.30 -6.37 -6.51
N GLU A 145 -20.27 -5.30 -5.72
CA GLU A 145 -20.63 -3.94 -6.13
C GLU A 145 -19.39 -3.06 -6.36
N PRO A 146 -19.50 -1.99 -7.18
CA PRO A 146 -18.46 -0.97 -7.29
C PRO A 146 -18.13 -0.34 -5.93
N CYS A 147 -16.84 -0.19 -5.63
CA CYS A 147 -16.40 0.47 -4.40
C CYS A 147 -15.21 1.39 -4.63
N HIS A 148 -15.19 2.48 -3.87
CA HIS A 148 -14.10 3.43 -3.86
C HIS A 148 -12.77 2.83 -3.37
N ALA A 149 -12.84 1.77 -2.55
CA ALA A 149 -11.66 1.04 -2.10
C ALA A 149 -10.90 0.37 -3.25
N ASP A 150 -11.58 0.00 -4.35
CA ASP A 150 -10.92 -0.60 -5.52
C ASP A 150 -10.08 0.44 -6.28
N VAL A 151 -10.58 1.68 -6.37
CA VAL A 151 -9.83 2.83 -6.93
C VAL A 151 -8.56 3.07 -6.12
N LEU A 152 -8.68 3.13 -4.79
CA LEU A 152 -7.53 3.31 -3.89
C LEU A 152 -6.53 2.15 -4.01
N LEU A 153 -6.99 0.90 -4.05
CA LEU A 153 -6.12 -0.27 -4.23
C LEU A 153 -5.34 -0.20 -5.55
N ARG A 154 -6.01 0.20 -6.63
CA ARG A 154 -5.38 0.38 -7.95
C ARG A 154 -4.30 1.45 -7.91
N ILE A 155 -4.59 2.63 -7.38
CA ILE A 155 -3.62 3.74 -7.30
C ILE A 155 -2.46 3.36 -6.38
N ALA A 156 -2.75 2.87 -5.17
CA ALA A 156 -1.76 2.55 -4.15
C ALA A 156 -0.74 1.48 -4.57
N ASN A 157 -1.14 0.55 -5.45
CA ASN A 157 -0.31 -0.55 -5.92
C ASN A 157 0.09 -0.43 -7.40
N SER A 158 -0.20 0.70 -8.04
CA SER A 158 0.32 1.02 -9.38
C SER A 158 1.83 1.23 -9.36
N ARG A 159 2.50 0.92 -10.47
CA ARG A 159 3.91 1.32 -10.65
C ARG A 159 3.94 2.84 -10.84
N ALA A 160 4.79 3.51 -10.06
CA ALA A 160 5.06 4.94 -10.16
C ALA A 160 6.02 5.23 -11.32
#